data_AF-A0A927RXP5-F1
#
_entry.id   AF-A0A927RXP5-F1
#
_cell.length_a   1.000
_cell.length_b   1.000
_cell.length_c   1.000
_cell.angle_alpha   90.00
_cell.angle_beta   90.00
_cell.angle_gamma   90.00
#
_symmetry.space_group_name_H-M   'P 1'
#
loop_
_entity.id
_entity.type
_entity.pdbx_description
1 polymer ?
#
loop_
_entity_poly.entity_id
_entity_poly.type
_entity_poly.pdbx_seq_one_letter_code
_entity_poly.pdbx_strand_id
1 'polypeptide(L)'
;MSEGENAAFAVDVNPAVDAALAKLSEMQNGDGSYGTNDGNGNIVSTSESISQVIVALTALGIDPEGDERFVKNGSSAVDALLEYYVDGGGFKHLMDGNPDGMATEQAYYALTAYNRFLNEQTRLYDMTDTLK
;
A
#
# COMPACT_ATOMS: atom_id res chain seq x y z
N MET A 1 -32.18 -33.18 -9.31
CA MET A 1 -30.91 -32.61 -9.81
C MET A 1 -30.32 -31.88 -8.62
N SER A 2 -29.20 -32.38 -8.09
CA SER A 2 -28.65 -32.02 -6.78
C SER A 2 -27.93 -30.67 -6.79
N GLU A 3 -28.08 -29.92 -5.70
CA GLU A 3 -27.39 -28.67 -5.33
C GLU A 3 -25.86 -28.83 -5.12
N GLY A 4 -25.22 -29.82 -5.74
CA GLY A 4 -23.85 -30.24 -5.46
C GLY A 4 -22.76 -29.67 -6.37
N GLU A 5 -23.08 -28.91 -7.41
CA GLU A 5 -22.09 -28.50 -8.43
C GLU A 5 -21.65 -27.02 -8.37
N ASN A 6 -22.24 -26.19 -7.51
CA ASN A 6 -21.91 -24.75 -7.46
C ASN A 6 -20.89 -24.35 -6.37
N ALA A 7 -20.38 -25.29 -5.57
CA ALA A 7 -19.40 -25.00 -4.51
C ALA A 7 -17.92 -25.15 -4.95
N ALA A 8 -17.66 -25.62 -6.18
CA ALA A 8 -16.31 -26.01 -6.62
C ALA A 8 -15.50 -24.91 -7.35
N PHE A 9 -16.04 -23.69 -7.49
CA PHE A 9 -15.37 -22.59 -8.21
C PHE A 9 -15.15 -21.31 -7.38
N ALA A 10 -15.50 -21.30 -6.10
CA ALA A 10 -14.98 -20.28 -5.18
C ALA A 10 -13.55 -20.70 -4.80
N VAL A 11 -12.58 -20.25 -5.60
CA VAL A 11 -11.17 -20.35 -5.22
C VAL A 11 -11.03 -19.75 -3.82
N ASP A 12 -10.54 -20.53 -2.86
CA ASP A 12 -10.09 -19.97 -1.59
C ASP A 12 -8.96 -18.99 -1.91
N VAL A 13 -9.25 -17.69 -1.82
CA VAL A 13 -8.29 -16.63 -2.19
C VAL A 13 -7.28 -16.39 -1.08
N ASN A 14 -7.50 -16.94 0.12
CA ASN A 14 -6.63 -16.69 1.28
C ASN A 14 -5.19 -17.17 1.04
N PRO A 15 -4.92 -18.37 0.50
CA PRO A 15 -3.55 -18.79 0.19
C PRO A 15 -2.82 -17.87 -0.81
N ALA A 16 -3.55 -17.31 -1.79
CA ALA A 16 -2.97 -16.39 -2.75
C ALA A 16 -2.67 -15.03 -2.12
N VAL A 17 -3.57 -14.54 -1.25
CA VAL A 17 -3.36 -13.32 -0.45
C VAL A 17 -2.17 -13.48 0.48
N ASP A 18 -2.06 -14.61 1.20
CA ASP A 18 -0.95 -14.90 2.10
C ASP A 18 0.38 -14.96 1.36
N ALA A 19 0.41 -15.63 0.20
CA ALA A 19 1.60 -15.69 -0.65
C ALA A 19 2.00 -14.30 -1.18
N ALA A 20 1.01 -13.47 -1.56
CA ALA A 20 1.26 -12.10 -2.00
C ALA A 20 1.78 -11.22 -0.86
N LEU A 21 1.23 -11.34 0.36
CA LEU A 21 1.70 -10.61 1.55
C LEU A 21 3.11 -11.03 1.94
N ALA A 22 3.42 -12.32 1.92
CA ALA A 22 4.76 -12.82 2.14
C ALA A 22 5.73 -12.21 1.10
N LYS A 23 5.34 -12.22 -0.17
CA LYS A 23 6.18 -11.63 -1.23
C LYS A 23 6.37 -10.13 -1.07
N LEU A 24 5.31 -9.42 -0.68
CA LEU A 24 5.36 -7.98 -0.46
C LEU A 24 6.25 -7.62 0.73
N SER A 25 6.22 -8.42 1.80
CA SER A 25 7.15 -8.27 2.93
C SER A 25 8.61 -8.50 2.53
N GLU A 26 8.90 -9.48 1.65
CA GLU A 26 10.25 -9.71 1.12
C GLU A 26 10.75 -8.58 0.22
N MET A 27 9.85 -7.93 -0.53
CA MET A 27 10.19 -6.86 -1.47
C MET A 27 10.48 -5.52 -0.79
N GLN A 28 10.13 -5.37 0.50
CA GLN A 28 10.36 -4.14 1.24
C GLN A 28 11.86 -3.91 1.45
N ASN A 29 12.32 -2.70 1.15
CA ASN A 29 13.69 -2.30 1.43
C ASN A 29 13.92 -2.08 2.93
N GLY A 30 15.19 -2.03 3.32
CA GLY A 30 15.59 -1.83 4.72
C GLY A 30 15.22 -0.47 5.32
N ASP A 31 14.83 0.51 4.49
CA ASP A 31 14.31 1.83 4.87
C ASP A 31 12.78 1.91 4.80
N GLY A 32 12.10 0.77 4.62
CA GLY A 32 10.65 0.69 4.51
C GLY A 32 10.10 0.95 3.10
N SER A 33 10.94 1.40 2.15
CA SER A 33 10.51 1.78 0.81
C SER A 33 10.20 0.59 -0.10
N TYR A 34 9.47 0.87 -1.17
CA TYR A 34 9.13 -0.06 -2.24
C TYR A 34 9.49 0.54 -3.59
N GLY A 35 10.01 -0.29 -4.48
CA GLY A 35 10.46 0.14 -5.80
C GLY A 35 9.81 -0.58 -6.96
N THR A 36 9.91 0.07 -8.12
CA THR A 36 9.45 -0.43 -9.40
C THR A 36 10.57 -0.32 -10.44
N ASN A 37 10.37 -0.95 -11.60
CA ASN A 37 11.32 -0.86 -12.70
C ASN A 37 11.30 0.54 -13.32
N ASP A 38 12.46 1.16 -13.49
CA ASP A 38 12.63 2.49 -14.11
C ASP A 38 12.47 2.51 -15.65
N GLY A 39 12.16 1.36 -16.26
CA GLY A 39 12.11 1.15 -17.70
C GLY A 39 13.44 0.73 -18.32
N ASN A 40 14.54 0.81 -17.57
CA ASN A 40 15.89 0.41 -17.99
C ASN A 40 16.37 -0.87 -17.30
N GLY A 41 15.50 -1.54 -16.54
CA GLY A 41 15.87 -2.76 -15.81
C GLY A 41 16.28 -2.54 -14.35
N ASN A 42 16.37 -1.29 -13.88
CA ASN A 42 16.74 -1.01 -12.50
C ASN A 42 15.49 -0.89 -11.63
N ILE A 43 15.57 -1.38 -10.39
CA ILE A 43 14.53 -1.14 -9.39
C ILE A 43 14.85 0.15 -8.65
N VAL A 44 13.90 1.08 -8.65
CA VAL A 44 13.99 2.38 -8.00
C VAL A 44 12.80 2.59 -7.08
N SER A 45 13.04 3.05 -5.85
CA SER A 45 11.98 3.38 -4.90
C SER A 45 11.23 4.63 -5.32
N THR A 46 9.90 4.57 -5.31
CA THR A 46 9.03 5.70 -5.68
C THR A 46 7.94 5.88 -4.63
N SER A 47 7.51 7.12 -4.44
CA SER A 47 6.41 7.43 -3.51
C SER A 47 5.11 6.68 -3.88
N GLU A 48 4.89 6.45 -5.17
CA GLU A 48 3.71 5.79 -5.73
C GLU A 48 3.72 4.30 -5.41
N SER A 49 4.87 3.62 -5.54
CA SER A 49 4.99 2.22 -5.15
C SER A 49 4.73 2.02 -3.66
N ILE A 50 5.24 2.92 -2.81
CA ILE A 50 4.98 2.89 -1.36
C ILE A 50 3.48 3.16 -1.07
N SER A 51 2.90 4.14 -1.77
CA SER A 51 1.47 4.49 -1.64
C SER A 51 0.55 3.31 -1.94
N GLN A 52 0.84 2.54 -2.99
CA GLN A 52 0.06 1.35 -3.35
C GLN A 52 0.14 0.27 -2.28
N VAL A 53 1.30 0.09 -1.65
CA VAL A 53 1.47 -0.87 -0.55
C VAL A 53 0.62 -0.46 0.65
N ILE A 54 0.67 0.80 1.06
CA ILE A 54 -0.15 1.31 2.18
C ILE A 54 -1.65 1.07 1.92
N VAL A 55 -2.13 1.34 0.70
CA VAL A 55 -3.53 1.09 0.33
C VAL A 55 -3.86 -0.40 0.35
N ALA A 56 -2.98 -1.26 -0.16
CA ALA A 56 -3.20 -2.70 -0.16
C ALA A 56 -3.30 -3.26 1.28
N LEU A 57 -2.37 -2.88 2.15
CA LEU A 57 -2.33 -3.33 3.54
C LEU A 57 -3.58 -2.89 4.31
N THR A 58 -3.91 -1.60 4.24
CA THR A 58 -5.09 -1.05 4.92
C THR A 58 -6.40 -1.64 4.39
N ALA A 59 -6.49 -1.93 3.08
CA ALA A 59 -7.65 -2.62 2.51
C ALA A 59 -7.81 -4.08 2.98
N LEU A 60 -6.71 -4.71 3.42
CA LEU A 60 -6.69 -6.04 4.03
C LEU A 60 -6.80 -5.99 5.57
N GLY A 61 -6.94 -4.80 6.16
CA GLY A 61 -7.01 -4.63 7.61
C GLY A 61 -5.66 -4.83 8.32
N ILE A 62 -4.56 -4.68 7.60
CA ILE A 62 -3.20 -4.79 8.12
C ILE A 62 -2.66 -3.39 8.35
N ASP A 63 -2.05 -3.17 9.53
CA ASP A 63 -1.44 -1.90 9.88
C ASP A 63 -0.10 -1.71 9.13
N PRO A 64 -0.01 -0.76 8.18
CA PRO A 64 1.22 -0.53 7.41
C PRO A 64 2.34 0.11 8.25
N GLU A 65 2.04 0.63 9.44
CA GLU A 65 3.00 1.25 10.37
C GLU A 65 3.52 0.23 11.39
N GLY A 66 2.63 -0.57 11.97
CA GLY A 66 2.92 -1.41 13.13
C GLY A 66 3.05 -2.92 12.87
N ASP A 67 2.59 -3.44 11.73
CA ASP A 67 2.69 -4.88 11.46
C ASP A 67 4.15 -5.27 11.22
N GLU A 68 4.70 -6.14 12.08
CA GLU A 68 6.12 -6.54 12.06
C GLU A 68 6.58 -7.13 10.71
N ARG A 69 5.66 -7.67 9.91
CA ARG A 69 5.99 -8.15 8.56
C ARG A 69 6.41 -6.99 7.65
N PHE A 70 5.90 -5.79 7.90
CA PHE A 70 6.06 -4.58 7.08
C PHE A 70 6.86 -3.47 7.77
N VAL A 71 7.61 -3.82 8.82
CA VAL A 71 8.59 -2.94 9.47
C VAL A 71 9.98 -3.52 9.30
N LYS A 72 10.87 -2.81 8.61
CA LYS A 72 12.27 -3.23 8.37
C LYS A 72 13.21 -2.23 9.01
N ASN A 73 14.13 -2.72 9.84
CA ASN A 73 15.09 -1.89 10.59
C ASN A 73 14.45 -0.72 11.37
N GLY A 74 13.20 -0.88 11.80
CA GLY A 74 12.44 0.16 12.50
C GLY A 74 11.78 1.20 11.59
N SER A 75 11.77 1.00 10.27
CA SER A 75 11.09 1.85 9.30
C SER A 75 9.92 1.10 8.65
N SER A 76 8.77 1.77 8.60
CA SER A 76 7.54 1.30 7.97
C SER A 76 7.38 1.81 6.53
N ALA A 77 6.34 1.35 5.84
CA ALA A 77 5.96 1.95 4.55
C ALA A 77 5.44 3.39 4.71
N VAL A 78 4.80 3.73 5.84
CA VAL A 78 4.31 5.09 6.10
C VAL A 78 5.48 6.03 6.37
N ASP A 79 6.46 5.61 7.19
CA ASP A 79 7.71 6.36 7.40
C ASP A 79 8.39 6.68 6.06
N ALA A 80 8.58 5.65 5.23
CA ALA A 80 9.22 5.79 3.94
C ALA A 80 8.47 6.74 3.01
N LEU A 81 7.12 6.72 3.00
CA LEU A 81 6.32 7.64 2.19
C LEU A 81 6.52 9.10 2.64
N LEU A 82 6.57 9.35 3.94
CA LEU A 82 6.70 10.70 4.50
C LEU A 82 8.05 11.36 4.15
N GLU A 83 9.10 10.59 3.89
CA GLU A 83 10.38 11.09 3.36
C GLU A 83 10.27 11.67 1.93
N TYR A 84 9.20 11.32 1.19
CA TYR A 84 8.90 11.90 -0.12
C TYR A 84 8.11 13.22 -0.03
N TYR A 85 7.66 13.63 1.16
CA TYR A 85 6.96 14.89 1.34
C TYR A 85 7.89 16.08 1.07
N VAL A 86 7.33 17.15 0.49
CA VAL A 86 8.04 18.41 0.27
C VAL A 86 7.42 19.50 1.13
N ASP A 87 8.25 20.22 1.88
CA ASP A 87 7.83 21.35 2.70
C ASP A 87 7.04 22.38 1.87
N GLY A 88 5.86 22.74 2.36
CA GLY A 88 4.91 23.58 1.62
C GLY A 88 3.84 22.80 0.85
N GLY A 89 3.95 21.47 0.80
CA GLY A 89 2.93 20.55 0.29
C GLY A 89 3.35 19.81 -0.97
N GLY A 90 2.84 18.57 -1.09
CA GLY A 90 3.09 17.69 -2.22
C GLY A 90 4.14 16.62 -1.93
N PHE A 91 4.27 15.68 -2.85
CA PHE A 91 5.21 14.58 -2.79
C PHE A 91 6.01 14.51 -4.10
N LYS A 92 7.28 14.13 -3.98
CA LYS A 92 8.16 13.88 -5.14
C LYS A 92 8.02 12.43 -5.62
N HIS A 93 8.24 12.18 -6.91
CA HIS A 93 8.27 10.82 -7.48
C HIS A 93 9.51 10.04 -7.01
N LEU A 94 10.68 10.67 -7.12
CA LEU A 94 11.99 10.17 -6.70
C LEU A 94 12.59 11.11 -5.65
N MET A 95 13.49 10.60 -4.81
CA MET A 95 14.04 11.35 -3.68
C MET A 95 14.79 12.64 -4.05
N ASP A 96 15.38 12.69 -5.24
CA ASP A 96 16.10 13.84 -5.80
C ASP A 96 15.24 14.69 -6.75
N GLY A 97 13.94 14.38 -6.84
CA GLY A 97 12.97 15.08 -7.68
C GLY A 97 12.32 16.30 -7.03
N ASN A 98 11.56 17.03 -7.85
CA ASN A 98 10.64 18.07 -7.41
C ASN A 98 9.25 17.46 -7.08
N PRO A 99 8.35 18.22 -6.42
CA PRO A 99 6.96 17.81 -6.29
C PRO A 99 6.36 17.40 -7.64
N ASP A 100 5.74 16.23 -7.67
CA ASP A 100 5.06 15.67 -8.83
C ASP A 100 3.56 15.53 -8.55
N GLY A 101 2.73 15.83 -9.55
CA GLY A 101 1.28 15.83 -9.38
C GLY A 101 0.69 14.44 -9.11
N MET A 102 1.21 13.41 -9.79
CA MET A 102 0.76 12.04 -9.61
C MET A 102 1.27 11.49 -8.28
N ALA A 103 2.56 11.67 -7.97
CA ALA A 103 3.11 11.31 -6.67
C ALA A 103 2.31 11.91 -5.51
N THR A 104 1.97 13.19 -5.64
CA THR A 104 1.15 13.92 -4.67
C THR A 104 -0.24 13.33 -4.51
N GLU A 105 -0.95 13.08 -5.62
CA GLU A 105 -2.26 12.44 -5.59
C GLU A 105 -2.19 11.07 -4.91
N GLN A 106 -1.19 10.25 -5.29
CA GLN A 106 -1.07 8.89 -4.77
C GLN A 106 -0.77 8.84 -3.28
N ALA A 107 0.16 9.68 -2.83
CA ALA A 107 0.49 9.81 -1.43
C ALA A 107 -0.71 10.30 -0.60
N TYR A 108 -1.45 11.29 -1.09
CA TYR A 108 -2.62 11.79 -0.35
C TYR A 108 -3.73 10.74 -0.22
N TYR A 109 -4.05 9.98 -1.27
CA TYR A 109 -5.06 8.92 -1.09
C TYR A 109 -4.54 7.77 -0.24
N ALA A 110 -3.23 7.46 -0.27
CA ALA A 110 -2.64 6.46 0.61
C ALA A 110 -2.73 6.87 2.09
N LEU A 111 -2.37 8.13 2.40
CA LEU A 111 -2.55 8.69 3.74
C LEU A 111 -4.03 8.75 4.14
N THR A 112 -4.94 8.99 3.20
CA THR A 112 -6.39 8.90 3.44
C THR A 112 -6.80 7.47 3.77
N ALA A 113 -6.32 6.47 3.05
CA ALA A 113 -6.60 5.06 3.34
C ALA A 113 -6.10 4.67 4.74
N TYR A 114 -4.90 5.09 5.10
CA TYR A 114 -4.34 4.87 6.43
C TYR A 114 -5.14 5.60 7.52
N ASN A 115 -5.53 6.86 7.29
CA ASN A 115 -6.40 7.58 8.22
C ASN A 115 -7.74 6.86 8.42
N ARG A 116 -8.37 6.37 7.35
CA ARG A 116 -9.62 5.59 7.44
C ARG A 116 -9.42 4.31 8.26
N PHE A 117 -8.33 3.59 8.02
CA PHE A 117 -7.96 2.40 8.79
C PHE A 117 -7.80 2.69 10.29
N LEU A 118 -7.06 3.74 10.65
CA LEU A 118 -6.89 4.16 12.05
C LEU A 118 -8.21 4.56 12.74
N ASN A 119 -9.21 4.97 11.97
CA ASN A 119 -10.53 5.37 12.47
C ASN A 119 -11.58 4.25 12.33
N GLU A 120 -11.16 3.02 12.04
CA GLU A 120 -12.04 1.86 11.87
C GLU A 120 -13.15 2.08 10.82
N GLN A 121 -12.87 2.92 9.83
CA GLN A 121 -13.77 3.19 8.71
C GLN A 121 -13.62 2.13 7.62
N THR A 122 -14.57 2.10 6.68
CA THR A 122 -14.46 1.19 5.53
C THR A 122 -13.24 1.55 4.66
N ARG A 123 -12.67 0.54 4.00
CA ARG A 123 -11.48 0.67 3.13
C ARG A 123 -11.67 1.76 2.07
N LEU A 124 -10.56 2.34 1.57
CA LEU A 124 -10.58 3.54 0.71
C LEU A 124 -11.63 3.54 -0.43
N TYR A 125 -11.80 2.42 -1.12
CA TYR A 125 -12.73 2.30 -2.26
C TYR A 125 -14.11 1.71 -1.90
N ASP A 126 -14.32 1.38 -0.63
CA ASP A 126 -15.63 1.03 -0.08
C ASP A 126 -16.12 2.22 0.73
N MET A 127 -17.01 3.02 0.15
CA MET A 127 -17.54 4.23 0.79
C MET A 127 -18.97 4.01 1.31
N THR A 128 -19.36 2.75 1.57
CA THR A 128 -20.71 2.40 2.03
C THR A 128 -21.07 3.03 3.37
N ASP A 129 -20.06 3.31 4.22
CA ASP A 129 -20.20 4.04 5.48
C ASP A 129 -20.60 5.52 5.31
N THR A 130 -20.43 6.09 4.11
CA THR A 130 -20.81 7.48 3.79
C THR A 130 -22.19 7.60 3.15
N LEU A 131 -22.81 6.47 2.80
CA LEU A 131 -24.16 6.45 2.27
C LEU A 131 -25.15 6.77 3.40
N LYS A 132 -25.94 7.83 3.20
CA LYS A 132 -27.01 8.26 4.13
C LYS A 132 -28.30 7.51 3.90
#